data_AF-A0A328SE44-F1
#
_entry.id   AF-A0A328SE44-F1
#
_cell.length_a   1.000
_cell.length_b   1.000
_cell.length_c   1.000
_cell.angle_alpha   90.00
_cell.angle_beta   90.00
_cell.angle_gamma   90.00
#
_symmetry.space_group_name_H-M   'P 1'
#
loop_
_entity.id
_entity.type
_entity.pdbx_description
1 polymer ?
#
loop_
_entity_poly.entity_id
_entity_poly.type
_entity_poly.pdbx_seq_one_letter_code
_entity_poly.pdbx_strand_id
1 'polypeptide(L)' 'MAVYNSTEEAREEFKNDKFATINGVKLDELTEEYSICSMELTDNHKNAYGGVMGGAIFTLADFAFAT' A
#
# COMPACT_ATOMS: atom_id res chain seq x y z
N MET A 1 -13.72 6.95 13.36
CA MET A 1 -13.11 8.28 13.53
C MET A 1 -12.23 8.44 12.30
N ALA A 2 -12.65 9.24 11.32
CA ALA A 2 -11.83 9.47 10.13
C ALA A 2 -10.50 10.07 10.61
N VAL A 3 -9.40 9.33 10.48
CA VAL A 3 -8.07 9.76 10.94
C VAL A 3 -7.53 10.88 10.04
N TYR A 4 -8.09 11.04 8.83
CA TYR A 4 -7.67 12.00 7.82
C TYR A 4 -8.89 12.74 7.23
N ASN A 5 -8.72 14.02 6.88
CA ASN A 5 -9.76 14.88 6.32
C ASN A 5 -9.82 14.81 4.79
N SER A 6 -8.85 14.16 4.14
CA SER A 6 -8.82 13.88 2.70
C SER A 6 -7.86 12.74 2.36
N THR A 7 -8.04 12.12 1.19
CA THR A 7 -7.12 11.12 0.66
C THR A 7 -5.71 11.69 0.44
N GLU A 8 -5.58 12.97 0.09
CA GLU A 8 -4.28 13.61 -0.11
C GLU A 8 -3.51 13.80 1.20
N GLU A 9 -4.21 14.15 2.28
CA GLU A 9 -3.61 14.22 3.62
C GLU A 9 -3.13 12.84 4.08
N ALA A 10 -3.95 11.81 3.87
CA ALA A 10 -3.56 10.44 4.14
C ALA A 10 -2.30 10.05 3.34
N ARG A 11 -2.27 10.35 2.03
CA ARG A 11 -1.09 10.07 1.17
C ARG A 11 0.19 10.72 1.70
N GLU A 12 0.14 11.96 2.17
CA GLU A 12 1.33 12.63 2.72
C GLU A 12 1.84 11.94 3.99
N GLU A 13 0.94 11.52 4.88
CA GLU A 13 1.33 10.78 6.09
C GLU A 13 1.92 9.41 5.73
N PHE A 14 1.27 8.68 4.82
CA PHE A 14 1.69 7.34 4.41
C PHE A 14 3.02 7.28 3.65
N LYS A 15 3.53 8.41 3.13
CA LYS A 15 4.92 8.48 2.62
C LYS A 15 5.95 8.13 3.69
N ASN A 16 5.60 8.24 4.98
CA ASN A 16 6.45 7.85 6.09
C ASN A 16 6.47 6.33 6.31
N ASP A 17 5.53 5.57 5.74
CA ASP A 17 5.63 4.11 5.62
C ASP A 17 6.63 3.76 4.52
N LYS A 18 7.91 3.80 4.92
CA LYS A 18 9.04 3.64 3.99
C LYS A 18 9.04 2.28 3.32
N PHE A 19 8.64 1.21 4.02
CA PHE A 19 8.71 -0.12 3.44
C PHE A 19 7.63 -0.31 2.36
N ALA A 20 6.38 0.05 2.65
CA ALA A 20 5.32 0.01 1.65
C ALA A 20 5.61 0.93 0.46
N THR A 21 6.07 2.16 0.74
CA THR A 21 6.40 3.16 -0.29
C THR A 21 7.54 2.68 -1.21
N ILE A 22 8.62 2.11 -0.66
CA ILE A 22 9.74 1.60 -1.47
C ILE A 22 9.33 0.38 -2.31
N ASN A 23 8.39 -0.44 -1.83
CA ASN A 23 7.80 -1.53 -2.62
C ASN A 23 6.72 -1.03 -3.61
N GLY A 24 6.52 0.28 -3.74
CA GLY A 24 5.64 0.86 -4.75
C GLY A 24 4.15 0.77 -4.42
N VAL A 25 3.78 0.61 -3.14
CA VAL A 25 2.39 0.71 -2.71
C VAL A 25 1.89 2.16 -2.83
N LYS A 26 0.65 2.32 -3.27
CA LYS A 26 -0.04 3.61 -3.43
C LYS A 26 -1.43 3.53 -2.82
N LEU A 27 -1.88 4.61 -2.18
CA LEU A 27 -3.26 4.81 -1.76
C LEU A 27 -4.05 5.46 -2.91
N ASP A 28 -4.93 4.69 -3.54
CA ASP A 28 -5.74 5.15 -4.67
C ASP A 28 -7.00 5.88 -4.18
N GLU A 29 -7.66 5.32 -3.16
CA GLU A 29 -8.88 5.86 -2.58
C GLU A 29 -8.93 5.60 -1.08
N LEU A 30 -9.47 6.56 -0.32
CA LEU A 30 -9.73 6.40 1.11
C LEU A 30 -11.08 7.05 1.45
N THR A 31 -11.95 6.27 2.07
CA THR A 31 -13.25 6.71 2.60
C THR A 31 -13.36 6.30 4.07
N GLU A 32 -14.49 6.63 4.72
CA GLU A 32 -14.75 6.16 6.09
C GLU A 32 -15.02 4.64 6.17
N GLU A 33 -15.36 4.00 5.05
CA GLU A 33 -15.79 2.58 5.01
C GLU A 33 -14.71 1.65 4.45
N TYR A 34 -13.83 2.16 3.58
CA TYR A 34 -12.82 1.35 2.91
C TYR A 34 -11.63 2.18 2.41
N SER A 35 -10.55 1.47 2.11
CA SER A 35 -9.42 1.95 1.34
C SER A 35 -9.23 1.10 0.07
N ILE A 36 -8.68 1.73 -0.96
CA ILE A 36 -8.21 1.05 -2.17
C ILE A 36 -6.74 1.38 -2.33
N CYS A 37 -5.92 0.33 -2.38
CA CYS A 37 -4.48 0.45 -2.58
C CYS A 37 -4.03 -0.40 -3.77
N SER A 38 -2.99 0.06 -4.46
CA SER A 38 -2.35 -0.66 -5.55
C SER A 38 -0.85 -0.77 -5.34
N MET A 39 -0.23 -1.77 -5.95
CA MET A 39 1.21 -1.95 -5.99
C MET A 39 1.64 -2.22 -7.43
N GLU A 40 2.57 -1.43 -7.94
CA GLU A 40 3.18 -1.70 -9.23
C GLU A 40 4.19 -2.85 -9.10
N LEU A 41 3.93 -3.96 -9.79
CA LEU A 41 4.81 -5.12 -9.72
C LEU A 41 6.10 -4.90 -10.51
N THR A 42 7.22 -5.23 -9.89
CA THR A 42 8.55 -5.21 -10.50
C THR A 42 9.21 -6.57 -10.32
N ASP A 43 10.37 -6.79 -10.94
CA ASP A 43 11.12 -8.03 -10.74
C ASP A 43 11.54 -8.25 -9.28
N ASN A 44 11.66 -7.18 -8.48
CA ASN A 44 11.95 -7.27 -7.04
C ASN A 44 10.80 -7.89 -6.23
N HIS A 45 9.59 -7.92 -6.78
CA HIS A 45 8.41 -8.48 -6.14
C HIS A 45 8.20 -9.97 -6.48
N LYS A 46 9.11 -10.58 -7.24
CA LYS A 46 9.01 -11.98 -7.64
C LYS A 46 9.70 -12.92 -6.65
N ASN A 47 9.12 -14.10 -6.45
CA ASN A 47 9.75 -15.20 -5.72
C ASN A 47 10.75 -15.96 -6.62
N ALA A 48 11.43 -16.96 -6.06
CA ALA A 48 12.43 -17.77 -6.78
C ALA A 48 11.89 -18.50 -8.03
N TYR A 49 10.58 -18.68 -8.14
CA TYR A 49 9.90 -19.30 -9.29
C TYR A 49 9.33 -18.27 -10.28
N GLY A 50 9.60 -16.97 -10.07
CA GLY A 50 9.16 -15.89 -10.95
C GLY A 50 7.71 -15.44 -10.75
N GLY A 51 6.96 -16.03 -9.82
CA GLY A 51 5.62 -15.58 -9.44
C GLY A 51 5.67 -14.45 -8.41
N VAL A 52 4.54 -13.78 -8.15
CA VAL A 52 4.49 -12.73 -7.12
C VAL A 52 4.81 -13.32 -5.75
N MET A 53 5.74 -12.69 -5.03
CA MET A 53 6.13 -13.12 -3.69
C MET A 53 5.00 -12.85 -2.70
N GLY A 54 4.76 -13.79 -1.80
CA GLY A 54 3.77 -13.62 -0.73
C GLY A 54 4.03 -12.38 0.13
N GLY A 55 5.30 -11.99 0.31
CA GLY A 55 5.68 -10.74 0.98
C GLY A 55 5.13 -9.49 0.28
N ALA A 56 5.13 -9.42 -1.05
CA ALA A 56 4.57 -8.28 -1.79
C ALA A 56 3.04 -8.18 -1.58
N ILE A 57 2.34 -9.31 -1.63
CA ILE A 57 0.90 -9.40 -1.38
C ILE A 57 0.59 -8.99 0.06
N PHE A 58 1.35 -9.53 1.02
CA PHE A 58 1.19 -9.22 2.44
C PHE A 58 1.41 -7.73 2.70
N THR A 59 2.49 -7.13 2.19
CA THR A 59 2.77 -5.70 2.35
C THR A 59 1.64 -4.83 1.80
N LEU A 60 1.09 -5.16 0.62
CA LEU A 60 -0.04 -4.42 0.06
C LEU A 60 -1.28 -4.53 0.97
N ALA A 61 -1.58 -5.73 1.47
CA ALA A 61 -2.72 -5.96 2.35
C ALA A 61 -2.54 -5.25 3.70
N ASP A 62 -1.37 -5.39 4.33
CA ASP A 62 -1.02 -4.76 5.61
C ASP A 62 -1.16 -3.24 5.52
N PHE A 63 -0.62 -2.63 4.47
CA PHE A 63 -0.78 -1.21 4.20
C PHE A 63 -2.26 -0.82 4.04
N ALA A 64 -3.04 -1.57 3.24
CA ALA A 64 -4.46 -1.28 3.02
C ALA A 64 -5.32 -1.42 4.28
N PHE A 65 -4.93 -2.25 5.25
CA PHE A 65 -5.63 -2.35 6.54
C PHE A 65 -5.18 -1.28 7.55
N ALA A 66 -4.01 -0.67 7.34
CA ALA A 66 -3.49 0.40 8.20
C ALA A 66 -4.01 1.80 7.82
N THR A 67 -4.58 1.95 6.62
CA THR A 67 -5.20 3.18 6.10
C THR A 67 -6.59 3.43 6.65
#